data_AF-A0A820DTD9-F1
#
_entry.id   AF-A0A820DTD9-F1
#
_cell.length_a   1.000
_cell.length_b   1.000
_cell.length_c   1.000
_cell.angle_alpha   90.00
_cell.angle_beta   90.00
_cell.angle_gamma   90.00
#
_symmetry.space_group_name_H-M   'P 1'
#
loop_
_entity.id
_entity.type
_entity.pdbx_description
1 polymer ?
#
loop_
_entity_poly.entity_id
_entity_poly.type
_entity_poly.pdbx_seq_one_letter_code
_entity_poly.pdbx_strand_id
1 'polypeptide(L)'
;SRDGFDAKTFHSLCDNQGPTMTIIQSKANYLFGDYTSISWTSDSSHRNDYKEFLFTLINLHKIEPTKYPIDRRQRGCAVYHHRDDGPIFGGFGYSPRFRSHNYI
;
A
#
# COMPACT_ATOMS: atom_id res chain seq x y z
N SER A 1 -7.20 -14.84 -7.74
CA SER A 1 -5.81 -14.54 -7.35
C SER A 1 -4.99 -15.82 -7.48
N ARG A 2 -3.73 -15.74 -7.91
CA ARG A 2 -2.80 -16.89 -8.00
C ARG A 2 -2.28 -17.30 -6.63
N ASP A 3 -1.93 -16.31 -5.80
CA ASP A 3 -1.22 -16.49 -4.53
C ASP A 3 -2.15 -16.25 -3.32
N GLY A 4 -3.46 -16.09 -3.54
CA GLY A 4 -4.42 -15.74 -2.50
C GLY A 4 -4.31 -14.29 -2.04
N PHE A 5 -4.74 -14.02 -0.81
CA PHE A 5 -4.80 -12.68 -0.19
C PHE A 5 -4.34 -12.68 1.28
N ASP A 6 -3.70 -13.78 1.70
CA ASP A 6 -3.22 -13.95 3.07
C ASP A 6 -1.96 -13.13 3.33
N ALA A 7 -1.88 -12.50 4.51
CA ALA A 7 -0.76 -11.65 4.91
C ALA A 7 0.57 -12.41 4.95
N LYS A 8 0.57 -13.67 5.41
CA LYS A 8 1.80 -14.47 5.45
C LYS A 8 2.29 -14.78 4.05
N THR A 9 1.38 -15.01 3.11
CA THR A 9 1.74 -15.21 1.71
C THR A 9 2.34 -13.93 1.13
N PHE A 10 1.74 -12.77 1.38
CA PHE A 10 2.32 -11.47 1.01
C PHE A 10 3.75 -11.31 1.55
N HIS A 11 3.94 -11.47 2.87
CA HIS A 11 5.27 -11.31 3.47
C HIS A 11 6.28 -12.34 2.99
N SER A 12 5.86 -13.57 2.69
CA SER A 12 6.76 -14.58 2.12
C SER A 12 7.28 -14.21 0.72
N LEU A 13 6.49 -13.43 -0.03
CA LEU A 13 6.79 -13.05 -1.41
C LEU A 13 7.40 -11.65 -1.54
N CYS A 14 7.09 -10.74 -0.61
CA CYS A 14 7.42 -9.31 -0.76
C CYS A 14 8.45 -8.80 0.26
N ASP A 15 8.68 -9.49 1.38
CA ASP A 15 9.70 -9.06 2.34
C ASP A 15 11.10 -9.08 1.69
N ASN A 16 11.87 -8.02 1.96
CA ASN A 16 13.24 -7.84 1.48
C ASN A 16 13.42 -7.80 -0.05
N GLN A 17 12.35 -7.63 -0.83
CA GLN A 17 12.43 -7.61 -2.31
C GLN A 17 12.72 -6.24 -2.92
N GLY A 18 12.85 -5.19 -2.11
CA GLY A 18 13.06 -3.82 -2.58
C GLY A 18 11.75 -3.06 -2.83
N PRO A 19 11.80 -2.01 -3.66
CA PRO A 19 10.62 -1.20 -3.99
C PRO A 19 9.47 -2.04 -4.52
N THR A 20 8.26 -1.75 -4.04
CA THR A 20 7.04 -2.49 -4.40
C THR A 20 5.98 -1.52 -4.93
N MET A 21 5.24 -1.97 -5.94
CA MET A 21 4.02 -1.30 -6.42
C MET A 21 2.83 -2.21 -6.17
N THR A 22 1.88 -1.73 -5.39
CA THR A 22 0.64 -2.46 -5.11
C THR A 22 -0.45 -1.98 -6.04
N ILE A 23 -1.21 -2.89 -6.64
CA ILE A 23 -2.38 -2.57 -7.46
C ILE A 23 -3.57 -3.32 -6.88
N ILE A 24 -4.62 -2.58 -6.54
CA ILE A 24 -5.85 -3.07 -5.96
C ILE A 24 -6.97 -2.85 -6.98
N GLN A 25 -7.71 -3.92 -7.25
CA GLN A 25 -8.94 -3.87 -8.03
C GLN A 25 -10.14 -4.06 -7.10
N SER A 26 -11.04 -3.08 -7.06
CA SER A 26 -12.29 -3.23 -6.31
C SER A 26 -13.32 -4.08 -7.08
N LYS A 27 -14.37 -4.54 -6.38
CA LYS A 27 -15.56 -5.17 -6.99
C LYS A 27 -16.21 -4.31 -8.07
N ALA A 28 -16.06 -2.99 -8.01
CA ALA A 28 -16.58 -2.04 -8.97
C ALA A 28 -15.61 -1.75 -10.12
N ASN A 29 -14.54 -2.55 -10.28
CA ASN A 29 -13.49 -2.39 -11.30
C ASN A 29 -12.70 -1.07 -11.21
N TYR A 30 -12.63 -0.48 -10.02
CA TYR A 30 -11.72 0.64 -9.76
C TYR A 30 -10.33 0.12 -9.48
N LEU A 31 -9.34 0.77 -10.09
CA LEU A 31 -7.93 0.45 -9.96
C LEU A 31 -7.21 1.60 -9.25
N PHE A 32 -6.60 1.28 -8.13
CA PHE A 32 -5.83 2.21 -7.30
C PHE A 32 -4.77 1.42 -6.54
N GLY A 33 -3.89 2.12 -5.85
CA GLY A 33 -2.84 1.47 -5.08
C GLY A 33 -1.81 2.47 -4.62
N ASP A 34 -0.58 1.99 -4.51
CA ASP A 34 0.52 2.69 -3.89
C ASP A 34 1.86 2.22 -4.46
N TYR A 35 2.87 3.01 -4.16
CA TYR A 35 4.25 2.65 -4.35
C TYR A 35 5.02 2.95 -3.09
N THR A 36 5.88 2.01 -2.69
CA THR A 36 6.92 2.23 -1.70
C THR A 36 8.30 1.98 -2.30
N SER A 37 9.25 2.84 -1.95
CA SER A 37 10.65 2.77 -2.39
C SER A 37 11.55 1.92 -1.48
N ILE A 38 10.99 1.35 -0.41
CA ILE A 38 11.70 0.53 0.56
C ILE A 38 11.17 -0.90 0.57
N SER A 39 12.00 -1.84 1.02
CA SER A 39 11.59 -3.24 1.19
C SER A 39 10.63 -3.41 2.36
N TRP A 40 9.63 -4.29 2.21
CA TRP A 40 8.82 -4.77 3.32
C TRP A 40 9.63 -5.57 4.33
N THR A 41 9.16 -5.54 5.57
CA THR A 41 9.61 -6.38 6.69
C THR A 41 8.39 -6.83 7.50
N SER A 42 8.63 -7.66 8.51
CA SER A 42 7.60 -8.25 9.36
C SER A 42 7.82 -7.94 10.86
N ASP A 43 8.45 -6.82 11.18
CA ASP A 43 8.93 -6.47 12.53
C ASP A 43 8.00 -5.55 13.34
N SER A 44 6.76 -5.38 12.88
CA SER A 44 5.70 -4.58 13.53
C SER A 44 6.07 -3.11 13.72
N SER A 45 6.75 -2.52 12.75
CA SER A 45 7.33 -1.17 12.84
C SER A 45 6.85 -0.22 11.73
N HIS A 46 6.86 1.08 12.03
CA HIS A 46 6.69 2.11 11.00
C HIS A 46 7.99 2.35 10.28
N ARG A 47 7.90 2.61 8.97
CA ARG A 47 9.07 2.99 8.17
C ARG A 47 8.92 4.35 7.54
N ASN A 48 10.08 4.97 7.37
CA ASN A 48 10.19 6.21 6.63
C ASN A 48 10.29 5.91 5.16
N ASP A 49 9.45 6.58 4.37
CA ASP A 49 9.58 6.57 2.92
C ASP A 49 9.21 7.95 2.37
N TYR A 50 10.20 8.62 1.80
CA TYR A 50 10.06 9.96 1.25
C TYR A 50 9.55 9.97 -0.19
N LYS A 51 9.52 8.79 -0.82
CA LYS A 51 9.08 8.55 -2.20
C LYS A 51 7.78 7.76 -2.25
N GLU A 52 7.15 7.49 -1.10
CA GLU A 52 5.82 6.88 -1.04
C GLU A 52 4.80 7.79 -1.73
N PHE A 53 3.91 7.17 -2.48
CA PHE A 53 2.74 7.84 -3.02
C PHE A 53 1.60 6.84 -3.24
N LEU A 54 0.39 7.31 -3.04
CA LEU A 54 -0.81 6.62 -3.50
C LEU A 54 -1.08 7.00 -4.95
N PHE A 55 -1.85 6.17 -5.66
CA PHE A 55 -2.33 6.52 -6.99
C PHE A 55 -3.72 5.94 -7.27
N THR A 56 -4.42 6.57 -8.20
CA THR A 56 -5.58 6.00 -8.86
C THR A 56 -5.27 5.84 -10.34
N LEU A 57 -5.81 4.78 -10.96
CA LEU A 57 -5.80 4.56 -12.41
C LEU A 57 -7.23 4.60 -12.97
N ILE A 58 -8.19 4.00 -12.26
CA ILE A 58 -9.61 4.00 -12.61
C ILE A 58 -10.41 4.24 -11.33
N ASN A 59 -11.27 5.26 -11.31
CA ASN A 59 -12.08 5.61 -10.13
C ASN A 59 -13.49 6.05 -10.53
N LEU A 60 -14.38 6.08 -9.53
CA LEU A 60 -15.79 6.48 -9.67
C LEU A 60 -15.97 7.84 -10.36
N HIS A 61 -15.06 8.78 -10.09
CA HIS A 61 -15.16 10.16 -10.57
C HIS A 61 -14.50 10.36 -11.94
N LYS A 62 -13.99 9.29 -12.58
CA LYS A 62 -13.26 9.34 -13.86
C LYS A 62 -12.11 10.34 -13.84
N ILE A 63 -11.49 10.52 -12.68
CA ILE A 63 -10.27 11.31 -12.56
C ILE A 63 -9.18 10.56 -13.32
N GLU A 64 -8.45 11.26 -14.19
CA GLU A 64 -7.29 10.72 -14.90
C GLU A 64 -6.29 10.07 -13.94
N PRO A 65 -5.45 9.10 -14.41
CA PRO A 65 -4.44 8.49 -13.58
C PRO A 65 -3.61 9.53 -12.80
N THR A 66 -3.76 9.54 -11.48
CA THR A 66 -3.25 10.59 -10.61
C THR A 66 -2.44 9.99 -9.48
N LYS A 67 -1.27 10.59 -9.22
CA LYS A 67 -0.41 10.28 -8.08
C LYS A 67 -0.67 11.27 -6.95
N TYR A 68 -0.72 10.77 -5.73
CA TYR A 68 -0.88 11.51 -4.49
C TYR A 68 0.36 11.26 -3.62
N PRO A 69 1.37 12.15 -3.70
CA PRO A 69 2.58 12.02 -2.89
C PRO A 69 2.28 12.08 -1.40
N ILE A 70 3.07 11.37 -0.61
CA ILE A 70 2.96 11.43 0.85
C ILE A 70 3.11 12.87 1.39
N ASP A 71 2.27 13.23 2.36
CA ASP A 71 2.45 14.46 3.12
C ASP A 71 3.82 14.45 3.81
N ARG A 72 4.55 15.55 3.67
CA ARG A 72 5.85 15.75 4.34
C ARG A 72 5.80 15.47 5.84
N ARG A 73 4.68 15.78 6.49
CA ARG A 73 4.45 15.56 7.93
C ARG A 73 4.32 14.08 8.31
N GLN A 74 3.99 13.22 7.34
CA GLN A 74 3.69 11.80 7.56
C GLN A 74 4.80 10.86 7.07
N ARG A 75 5.87 11.40 6.45
CA ARG A 75 7.02 10.65 5.95
C ARG A 75 7.72 9.78 7.00
N GLY A 76 7.62 10.13 8.28
CA GLY A 76 8.16 9.36 9.40
C GLY A 76 7.38 8.07 9.73
N CYS A 77 6.22 7.87 9.10
CA CYS A 77 5.33 6.74 9.34
C CYS A 77 4.70 6.25 8.03
N ALA A 78 5.39 6.42 6.90
CA ALA A 78 4.85 6.26 5.55
C ALA A 78 4.17 4.90 5.32
N VAL A 79 4.81 3.83 5.79
CA VAL A 79 4.29 2.46 5.73
C VAL A 79 4.41 1.78 7.08
N TYR A 80 3.60 0.75 7.32
CA TYR A 80 3.63 -0.06 8.53
C TYR A 80 3.84 -1.54 8.19
N HIS A 81 4.82 -2.15 8.84
CA HIS A 81 5.34 -3.47 8.49
C HIS A 81 4.90 -4.49 9.55
N HIS A 82 3.67 -4.99 9.46
CA HIS A 82 3.13 -5.94 10.43
C HIS A 82 2.82 -7.28 9.77
N ARG A 83 3.38 -8.35 10.33
CA ARG A 83 3.39 -9.69 9.71
C ARG A 83 2.03 -10.31 9.44
N ASP A 84 1.01 -9.88 10.18
CA ASP A 84 -0.37 -10.38 10.07
C ASP A 84 -1.26 -9.43 9.26
N ASP A 85 -0.72 -8.32 8.79
CA ASP A 85 -1.42 -7.41 7.87
C ASP A 85 -0.86 -7.61 6.46
N GLY A 86 -1.70 -7.32 5.46
CA GLY A 86 -1.18 -7.05 4.13
C GLY A 86 -0.43 -5.72 4.11
N PRO A 87 -0.21 -5.15 2.93
CA PRO A 87 0.55 -3.92 2.84
C PRO A 87 -0.25 -2.73 3.42
N ILE A 88 0.39 -1.90 4.26
CA ILE A 88 -0.22 -0.74 4.94
C ILE A 88 0.52 0.54 4.58
N PHE A 89 -0.22 1.55 4.11
CA PHE A 89 0.29 2.80 3.55
C PHE A 89 -0.33 4.05 4.16
N GLY A 90 0.27 5.19 3.82
CA GLY A 90 -0.36 6.50 3.89
C GLY A 90 -0.20 7.25 5.21
N GLY A 91 0.71 6.83 6.10
CA GLY A 91 0.95 7.55 7.36
C GLY A 91 -0.19 7.46 8.38
N PHE A 92 0.10 7.69 9.66
CA PHE A 92 -0.97 7.88 10.63
C PHE A 92 -1.74 9.17 10.33
N GLY A 93 -3.03 9.04 10.03
CA GLY A 93 -4.03 10.04 10.44
C GLY A 93 -4.97 10.56 9.37
N TYR A 94 -4.64 10.53 8.07
CA TYR A 94 -5.49 11.19 7.06
C TYR A 94 -5.58 10.50 5.70
N SER A 95 -4.80 9.44 5.47
CA SER A 95 -4.92 8.62 4.26
C SER A 95 -5.82 7.42 4.56
N PRO A 96 -6.70 6.99 3.62
CA PRO A 96 -7.47 5.78 3.80
C PRO A 96 -6.53 4.62 4.10
N ARG A 97 -6.67 4.02 5.30
CA ARG A 97 -5.98 2.76 5.63
C ARG A 97 -6.58 1.68 4.74
N PHE A 98 -5.90 1.36 3.64
CA PHE A 98 -6.25 0.20 2.83
C PHE A 98 -5.75 -1.04 3.55
N ARG A 99 -6.56 -1.59 4.47
CA ARG A 99 -6.36 -2.96 4.92
C ARG A 99 -6.88 -3.88 3.81
N SER A 100 -6.00 -4.68 3.22
CA SER A 100 -6.31 -5.66 2.16
C SER A 100 -7.43 -6.64 2.50
N HIS A 101 -7.85 -6.71 3.78
CA HIS A 101 -8.88 -7.62 4.27
C HIS A 101 -10.26 -7.49 3.61
N ASN A 102 -10.58 -6.39 2.90
CA ASN A 102 -11.93 -6.16 2.37
C ASN A 102 -12.02 -5.62 0.92
N TYR A 103 -10.92 -5.65 0.14
CA TYR A 103 -10.94 -5.16 -1.25
C TYR A 103 -10.83 -6.31 -2.26
N ILE A 104 -11.80 -7.22 -2.21
CA ILE A 104 -12.08 -8.19 -3.27
C ILE A 104 -13.54 -8.60 -3.21
#